data_AF-A0A7S4HWI5-F1
#
_entry.id   AF-A0A7S4HWI5-F1
#
_cell.length_a   1.000
_cell.length_b   1.000
_cell.length_c   1.000
_cell.angle_alpha   90.00
_cell.angle_beta   90.00
_cell.angle_gamma   90.00
#
_symmetry.space_group_name_H-M   'P 1'
#
loop_
_entity.id
_entity.type
_entity.pdbx_description
1 polymer ?
#
loop_
_entity_poly.entity_id
_entity_poly.type
_entity_poly.pdbx_seq_one_letter_code
_entity_poly.pdbx_strand_id
1 'polypeptide(L)'
;MPITMGVVGTLRSKLRYKEKANACLMGAYAIVSEIYEFRLRAGPYDTTPQPSRDDDDGPELSPKQREQKARELCVNTCQEIYAGALSSEVSKGSALQHPRVATLNTAEASERAVFIRTLQAHVQKRLHWPYPGQAAAKRDRARTSKVFPSTKLGSAVTKTVMEAAEGAAAAAGMAADGGGAAEVEGVKKKGGEIDDFTSPLELEIYVEFRLRSCARRIESVAPGLALRLNALEFCALISNAVGGVLAIAGYAQWVSASVAAGIIFSSLQDYYSLSPQVTACNEATAALHSVLSMWDSLSLVQRKDRETKQKLVENAEAAILKPISAKTSSVSQGKGSGGEADDSGK
;
A
#
# COMPACT_ATOMS: atom_id res chain seq x y z
N MET A 1 -29.71 -1.45 34.36
CA MET A 1 -29.08 -2.63 33.73
C MET A 1 -27.54 -2.51 33.73
N PRO A 2 -26.86 -2.55 34.90
CA PRO A 2 -25.39 -2.45 34.98
C PRO A 2 -24.67 -3.71 34.45
N ILE A 3 -25.29 -4.89 34.55
CA ILE A 3 -24.69 -6.17 34.13
C ILE A 3 -24.50 -6.23 32.60
N THR A 4 -25.47 -5.76 31.82
CA THR A 4 -25.38 -5.78 30.35
C THR A 4 -24.31 -4.83 29.82
N MET A 5 -24.12 -3.67 30.46
CA MET A 5 -23.02 -2.75 30.11
C MET A 5 -21.64 -3.36 30.36
N GLY A 6 -21.46 -4.11 31.45
CA GLY A 6 -20.20 -4.82 31.73
C GLY A 6 -19.85 -5.86 30.67
N VAL A 7 -20.84 -6.62 30.19
CA VAL A 7 -20.65 -7.61 29.11
C VAL A 7 -20.29 -6.93 27.79
N VAL A 8 -20.96 -5.85 27.42
CA VAL A 8 -20.64 -5.07 26.20
C VAL A 8 -19.24 -4.47 26.29
N GLY A 9 -18.86 -3.94 27.45
CA GLY A 9 -17.50 -3.42 27.69
C GLY A 9 -16.42 -4.51 27.56
N THR A 10 -16.68 -5.71 28.09
CA THR A 10 -15.76 -6.85 27.99
C THR A 10 -15.66 -7.39 26.57
N LEU A 11 -16.78 -7.46 25.84
CA LEU A 11 -16.78 -7.84 24.42
C LEU A 11 -16.02 -6.80 23.58
N ARG A 12 -16.24 -5.51 23.83
CA ARG A 12 -15.52 -4.43 23.15
C ARG A 12 -14.02 -4.49 23.40
N SER A 13 -13.57 -4.80 24.62
CA SER A 13 -12.14 -4.93 24.94
C SER A 13 -11.49 -6.14 24.26
N LYS A 14 -12.24 -7.22 24.07
CA LYS A 14 -11.78 -8.42 23.34
C LYS A 14 -11.80 -8.24 21.82
N LEU A 15 -12.68 -7.41 21.27
CA LEU A 15 -12.84 -7.20 19.82
C LEU A 15 -11.84 -6.20 19.20
N ARG A 16 -10.74 -5.86 19.89
CA ARG A 16 -9.69 -4.95 19.39
C ARG A 16 -8.79 -5.54 18.30
N TYR A 17 -9.11 -6.73 17.77
CA TYR A 17 -8.35 -7.34 16.67
C TYR A 17 -8.25 -6.42 15.45
N LYS A 18 -9.31 -5.67 15.16
CA LYS A 18 -9.34 -4.71 14.05
C LYS A 18 -8.34 -3.56 14.24
N GLU A 19 -8.25 -3.03 15.45
CA GLU A 19 -7.33 -1.93 15.80
C GLU A 19 -5.89 -2.39 15.64
N LYS A 20 -5.56 -3.59 16.16
CA LYS A 20 -4.25 -4.21 16.00
C LYS A 20 -3.90 -4.45 14.53
N ALA A 21 -4.85 -4.99 13.76
CA ALA A 21 -4.66 -5.22 12.33
C ALA A 21 -4.44 -3.90 11.56
N ASN A 22 -5.16 -2.84 11.91
CA ASN A 22 -4.99 -1.52 11.30
C ASN A 22 -3.65 -0.88 11.68
N ALA A 23 -3.18 -1.03 12.92
CA ALA A 23 -1.86 -0.55 13.34
C ALA A 23 -0.72 -1.26 12.59
N CYS A 24 -0.80 -2.59 12.46
CA CYS A 24 0.14 -3.34 11.62
C CYS A 24 0.06 -2.92 10.14
N LEU A 25 -1.14 -2.68 9.64
CA LEU A 25 -1.34 -2.21 8.26
C LEU A 25 -0.70 -0.82 8.05
N MET A 26 -0.86 0.10 9.01
CA MET A 26 -0.23 1.42 8.97
C MET A 26 1.30 1.29 8.94
N GLY A 27 1.89 0.51 9.87
CA GLY A 27 3.33 0.26 9.87
C GLY A 27 3.83 -0.36 8.57
N ALA A 28 3.06 -1.29 7.98
CA ALA A 28 3.41 -1.91 6.70
C ALA A 28 3.44 -0.90 5.54
N TYR A 29 2.47 0.02 5.45
CA TYR A 29 2.49 1.05 4.40
C TYR A 29 3.55 2.12 4.64
N ALA A 30 3.86 2.46 5.89
CA ALA A 30 4.95 3.36 6.21
C ALA A 30 6.31 2.75 5.80
N ILE A 31 6.57 1.48 6.12
CA ILE A 31 7.78 0.77 5.64
C ILE A 31 7.84 0.76 4.11
N VAL A 32 6.71 0.55 3.43
CA VAL A 32 6.68 0.56 1.96
C VAL A 32 6.97 1.94 1.39
N SER A 33 6.53 3.02 2.05
CA SER A 33 6.91 4.40 1.71
C SER A 33 8.43 4.56 1.75
N GLU A 34 9.06 4.19 2.87
CA GLU A 34 10.51 4.27 3.04
C GLU A 34 11.28 3.47 1.99
N ILE A 35 10.79 2.26 1.66
CA ILE A 35 11.39 1.45 0.60
C ILE A 35 11.31 2.16 -0.76
N TYR A 36 10.19 2.81 -1.08
CA TYR A 36 10.06 3.54 -2.34
C TYR A 36 10.95 4.79 -2.36
N GLU A 37 11.03 5.54 -1.27
CA GLU A 37 11.95 6.69 -1.15
C GLU A 37 13.42 6.26 -1.31
N PHE A 38 13.81 5.16 -0.67
CA PHE A 38 15.15 4.59 -0.79
C PHE A 38 15.46 4.12 -2.22
N ARG A 39 14.53 3.38 -2.86
CA ARG A 39 14.70 2.89 -4.25
C ARG A 39 14.76 4.02 -5.26
N LEU A 40 14.05 5.11 -4.99
CA LEU A 40 14.08 6.33 -5.77
C LEU A 40 15.27 7.23 -5.40
N ARG A 41 16.06 6.92 -4.37
CA ARG A 41 17.14 7.80 -3.88
C ARG A 41 16.63 9.23 -3.63
N ALA A 42 15.42 9.35 -3.08
CA ALA A 42 14.76 10.62 -2.78
C ALA A 42 14.93 10.98 -1.30
N GLY A 43 14.79 12.27 -0.98
CA GLY A 43 14.80 12.77 0.39
C GLY A 43 16.09 12.44 1.14
N PRO A 44 16.03 11.78 2.31
CA PRO A 44 17.20 11.48 3.13
C PRO A 44 18.11 10.40 2.52
N TYR A 45 17.64 9.67 1.52
CA TYR A 45 18.37 8.58 0.85
C TYR A 45 19.15 9.03 -0.38
N ASP A 46 19.21 10.34 -0.63
CA ASP A 46 19.91 10.85 -1.80
C ASP A 46 21.44 10.70 -1.65
N THR A 47 22.03 9.97 -2.58
CA THR A 47 23.46 9.70 -2.62
C THR A 47 24.25 10.77 -3.40
N THR A 48 23.59 11.72 -4.07
CA THR A 48 24.25 12.79 -4.81
C THR A 48 25.01 13.72 -3.86
N PRO A 49 26.18 14.25 -4.26
CA PRO A 49 26.93 15.16 -3.40
C PRO A 49 26.05 16.35 -3.07
N GLN A 50 25.78 16.59 -1.79
CA GLN A 50 25.14 17.83 -1.38
C GLN A 50 26.21 18.93 -1.45
N PRO A 51 25.85 20.14 -1.92
CA PRO A 51 26.75 21.27 -1.79
C PRO A 51 27.06 21.43 -0.30
N SER A 52 28.36 21.49 0.04
CA SER A 52 28.81 21.73 1.41
C SER A 52 28.13 23.00 1.92
N ARG A 53 27.37 22.88 3.01
CA ARG A 53 26.97 24.07 3.77
C ARG A 53 28.22 24.60 4.46
N ASP A 54 28.39 25.92 4.48
CA ASP A 54 29.60 26.59 5.00
C ASP A 54 29.93 26.24 6.46
N ASP A 55 29.03 25.58 7.18
CA ASP A 55 29.19 25.19 8.59
C ASP A 55 29.52 23.70 8.81
N ASP A 56 29.60 22.87 7.77
CA ASP A 56 29.83 21.42 7.89
C ASP A 56 31.23 21.04 7.40
N ASP A 57 32.26 21.27 8.24
CA ASP A 57 33.68 20.92 8.02
C ASP A 57 33.95 19.39 8.03
N GLY A 58 32.92 18.57 7.85
CA GLY A 58 33.04 17.12 7.77
C GLY A 58 33.83 16.66 6.54
N PRO A 59 34.66 15.61 6.63
CA PRO A 59 35.35 15.06 5.48
C PRO A 59 34.34 14.59 4.41
N GLU A 60 34.57 14.96 3.15
CA GLU A 60 33.72 14.56 2.03
C GLU A 60 33.60 13.02 1.97
N LEU A 61 32.37 12.52 2.09
CA LEU A 61 32.10 11.09 2.04
C LEU A 61 32.25 10.54 0.62
N SER A 62 33.02 9.46 0.51
CA SER A 62 33.13 8.66 -0.72
C SER A 62 31.73 8.23 -1.21
N PRO A 63 31.47 8.14 -2.53
CA PRO A 63 30.19 7.65 -3.06
C PRO A 63 29.74 6.32 -2.44
N LYS A 64 30.68 5.40 -2.19
CA LYS A 64 30.42 4.11 -1.55
C LYS A 64 29.97 4.27 -0.09
N GLN A 65 30.56 5.21 0.65
CA GLN A 65 30.19 5.51 2.03
C GLN A 65 28.81 6.15 2.11
N ARG A 66 28.46 7.04 1.17
CA ARG A 66 27.10 7.62 1.08
C ARG A 66 26.04 6.56 0.81
N GLU A 67 26.32 5.65 -0.11
CA GLU A 67 25.38 4.56 -0.41
C GLU A 67 25.21 3.60 0.77
N GLN A 68 26.29 3.30 1.49
CA GLN A 68 26.22 2.52 2.74
C GLN A 68 25.41 3.24 3.81
N LYS A 69 25.66 4.54 4.03
CA LYS A 69 24.91 5.36 4.99
C LYS A 69 23.42 5.43 4.67
N ALA A 70 23.05 5.56 3.39
CA ALA A 70 21.65 5.56 2.97
C ALA A 70 20.96 4.21 3.25
N ARG A 71 21.67 3.08 3.06
CA ARG A 71 21.16 1.74 3.39
C ARG A 71 20.99 1.57 4.89
N GLU A 72 21.98 1.96 5.68
CA GLU A 72 21.93 1.90 7.15
C GLU A 72 20.76 2.73 7.68
N LEU A 73 20.58 3.96 7.17
CA LEU A 73 19.46 4.82 7.52
C LEU A 73 18.11 4.15 7.19
N CYS A 74 17.94 3.63 5.98
CA CYS A 74 16.69 2.99 5.55
C CYS A 74 16.34 1.79 6.44
N VAL A 75 17.34 0.96 6.77
CA VAL A 75 17.17 -0.20 7.66
C VAL A 75 16.77 0.25 9.06
N ASN A 76 17.44 1.25 9.62
CA ASN A 76 17.13 1.78 10.95
C ASN A 76 15.71 2.35 11.00
N THR A 77 15.33 3.19 10.03
CA THR A 77 13.98 3.77 9.95
C THR A 77 12.91 2.68 9.81
N CYS A 78 13.14 1.65 8.99
CA CYS A 78 12.21 0.51 8.88
C CYS A 78 12.08 -0.28 10.19
N GLN A 79 13.18 -0.47 10.92
CA GLN A 79 13.18 -1.13 12.23
C GLN A 79 12.43 -0.30 13.27
N GLU A 80 12.61 1.02 13.28
CA GLU A 80 11.90 1.95 14.16
C GLU A 80 10.39 1.93 13.90
N ILE A 81 9.95 2.01 12.63
CA ILE A 81 8.54 1.91 12.26
C ILE A 81 7.95 0.57 12.70
N TYR A 82 8.68 -0.53 12.47
CA TYR A 82 8.25 -1.87 12.87
C TYR A 82 8.14 -1.99 14.40
N ALA A 83 9.13 -1.50 15.14
CA ALA A 83 9.11 -1.47 16.61
C ALA A 83 7.97 -0.60 17.15
N GLY A 84 7.69 0.55 16.53
CA GLY A 84 6.54 1.40 16.84
C GLY A 84 5.20 0.70 16.62
N ALA A 85 5.05 0.00 15.49
CA ALA A 85 3.85 -0.76 15.18
C ALA A 85 3.62 -1.93 16.17
N LEU A 86 4.69 -2.60 16.60
CA LEU A 86 4.61 -3.67 17.60
C LEU A 86 4.33 -3.16 19.02
N SER A 87 4.97 -2.06 19.41
CA SER A 87 4.89 -1.53 20.78
C SER A 87 3.54 -0.88 21.10
N SER A 88 2.91 -0.18 20.14
CA SER A 88 1.68 0.59 20.33
C SER A 88 0.47 -0.26 20.77
N GLU A 89 0.09 -1.27 19.97
CA GLU A 89 -1.17 -2.03 20.19
C GLU A 89 -1.00 -3.56 20.13
N VAL A 90 0.04 -4.07 19.48
CA VAL A 90 0.25 -5.51 19.34
C VAL A 90 0.74 -6.12 20.66
N SER A 91 1.65 -5.44 21.37
CA SER A 91 2.28 -5.87 22.63
C SER A 91 1.29 -6.24 23.74
N LYS A 92 0.11 -5.60 23.79
CA LYS A 92 -0.91 -5.77 24.85
C LYS A 92 -1.68 -7.10 24.78
N GLY A 93 -1.28 -8.06 23.94
CA GLY A 93 -1.83 -9.42 23.97
C GLY A 93 -1.07 -10.39 23.07
N SER A 94 -0.54 -11.46 23.66
CA SER A 94 0.38 -12.45 23.08
C SER A 94 -0.20 -13.37 21.99
N ALA A 95 -1.00 -12.84 21.06
CA ALA A 95 -1.67 -13.64 20.03
C ALA A 95 -1.10 -13.44 18.61
N LEU A 96 -0.04 -12.66 18.45
CA LEU A 96 0.56 -12.48 17.12
C LEU A 96 1.38 -13.71 16.76
N GLN A 97 0.94 -14.41 15.71
CA GLN A 97 1.72 -15.50 15.11
C GLN A 97 2.49 -14.95 13.92
N HIS A 98 3.81 -15.13 13.92
CA HIS A 98 4.62 -14.80 12.78
C HIS A 98 4.49 -15.90 11.70
N PRO A 99 4.26 -15.55 10.44
CA PRO A 99 4.27 -16.53 9.36
C PRO A 99 5.65 -17.16 9.26
N ARG A 100 5.74 -18.44 8.87
CA ARG A 100 7.02 -19.16 8.64
C ARG A 100 7.96 -18.42 7.67
N VAL A 101 7.43 -17.56 6.80
CA VAL A 101 8.23 -16.72 5.89
C VAL A 101 9.10 -15.72 6.64
N ALA A 102 8.65 -15.26 7.82
CA ALA A 102 9.41 -14.34 8.67
C ALA A 102 10.58 -15.02 9.39
N THR A 103 10.61 -16.36 9.44
CA THR A 103 11.70 -17.12 10.07
C THR A 103 12.74 -17.61 9.05
N LEU A 104 12.62 -17.23 7.77
CA LEU A 104 13.60 -17.60 6.74
C LEU A 104 14.90 -16.83 6.95
N ASN A 105 16.03 -17.53 6.85
CA ASN A 105 17.36 -16.96 6.93
C ASN A 105 17.78 -16.39 5.57
N THR A 106 17.78 -15.07 5.46
CA THR A 106 18.17 -14.38 4.22
C THR A 106 19.69 -14.42 3.94
N ALA A 107 20.50 -14.99 4.83
CA ALA A 107 21.92 -15.24 4.56
C ALA A 107 22.14 -16.41 3.60
N GLU A 108 21.25 -17.41 3.61
CA GLU A 108 21.34 -18.54 2.69
C GLU A 108 20.72 -18.19 1.33
N ALA A 109 21.42 -18.47 0.23
CA ALA A 109 20.97 -18.10 -1.11
C ALA A 109 19.66 -18.79 -1.52
N SER A 110 19.48 -20.05 -1.10
CA SER A 110 18.28 -20.85 -1.39
C SER A 110 17.03 -20.26 -0.72
N GLU A 111 17.11 -19.99 0.58
CA GLU A 111 16.03 -19.39 1.38
C GLU A 111 15.77 -17.94 0.97
N ARG A 112 16.81 -17.17 0.63
CA ARG A 112 16.68 -15.82 0.08
C ARG A 112 15.85 -15.82 -1.21
N ALA A 113 16.08 -16.75 -2.14
CA ALA A 113 15.30 -16.83 -3.37
C ALA A 113 13.81 -17.14 -3.09
N VAL A 114 13.53 -18.04 -2.16
CA VAL A 114 12.17 -18.36 -1.71
C VAL A 114 11.51 -17.16 -1.05
N PHE A 115 12.25 -16.45 -0.19
CA PHE A 115 11.79 -15.24 0.46
C PHE A 115 11.43 -14.16 -0.55
N ILE A 116 12.33 -13.83 -1.50
CA ILE A 116 12.11 -12.82 -2.53
C ILE A 116 10.88 -13.18 -3.37
N ARG A 117 10.76 -14.43 -3.83
CA ARG A 117 9.58 -14.87 -4.61
C ARG A 117 8.28 -14.72 -3.82
N THR A 118 8.30 -15.07 -2.54
CA THR A 118 7.14 -14.98 -1.65
C THR A 118 6.78 -13.52 -1.36
N LEU A 119 7.78 -12.68 -1.16
CA LEU A 119 7.64 -11.25 -0.97
C LEU A 119 7.03 -10.60 -2.21
N GLN A 120 7.57 -10.86 -3.40
CA GLN A 120 7.03 -10.36 -4.67
C GLN A 120 5.57 -10.78 -4.87
N ALA A 121 5.24 -12.04 -4.62
CA ALA A 121 3.87 -12.53 -4.70
C ALA A 121 2.95 -11.85 -3.66
N HIS A 122 3.45 -11.61 -2.44
CA HIS A 122 2.71 -10.92 -1.39
C HIS A 122 2.46 -9.46 -1.76
N VAL A 123 3.49 -8.76 -2.22
CA VAL A 123 3.46 -7.36 -2.64
C VAL A 123 2.48 -7.21 -3.81
N GLN A 124 2.57 -8.04 -4.84
CA GLN A 124 1.63 -8.05 -5.97
C GLN A 124 0.19 -8.39 -5.61
N LYS A 125 -0.05 -9.07 -4.49
CA LYS A 125 -1.40 -9.49 -4.07
C LYS A 125 -2.04 -8.53 -3.06
N ARG A 126 -1.22 -7.95 -2.17
CA ARG A 126 -1.70 -7.21 -0.99
C ARG A 126 -1.40 -5.71 -1.03
N LEU A 127 -0.26 -5.34 -1.60
CA LEU A 127 0.23 -3.96 -1.63
C LEU A 127 -0.08 -3.30 -2.97
N HIS A 128 0.22 -3.98 -4.07
CA HIS A 128 -0.18 -3.60 -5.42
C HIS A 128 -1.49 -4.29 -5.70
N TRP A 129 -2.53 -3.50 -5.95
CA TRP A 129 -3.75 -4.05 -6.51
C TRP A 129 -3.45 -4.49 -7.95
N PRO A 130 -3.98 -5.64 -8.44
CA PRO A 130 -3.73 -6.07 -9.80
C PRO A 130 -4.05 -4.93 -10.76
N TYR A 131 -3.00 -4.44 -11.42
CA TYR A 131 -3.14 -3.42 -12.45
C TYR A 131 -4.17 -3.93 -13.47
N PRO A 132 -5.22 -3.17 -13.81
CA PRO A 132 -6.25 -3.61 -14.76
C PRO A 132 -5.64 -4.12 -16.07
N GLY A 133 -4.53 -3.52 -16.52
CA GLY A 133 -3.81 -3.97 -17.70
C GLY A 133 -3.17 -5.36 -17.58
N GLN A 134 -2.82 -5.85 -16.39
CA GLN A 134 -2.38 -7.25 -16.23
C GLN A 134 -3.56 -8.23 -16.30
N ALA A 135 -4.73 -7.85 -15.75
CA ALA A 135 -5.94 -8.65 -15.87
C ALA A 135 -6.49 -8.65 -17.30
N ALA A 136 -6.44 -7.50 -17.98
CA ALA A 136 -6.76 -7.35 -19.40
C ALA A 136 -5.77 -8.13 -20.27
N ALA A 137 -4.46 -7.99 -20.05
CA ALA A 137 -3.45 -8.77 -20.76
C ALA A 137 -3.62 -10.28 -20.54
N LYS A 138 -3.96 -10.73 -19.31
CA LYS A 138 -4.30 -12.14 -19.06
C LYS A 138 -5.57 -12.57 -19.80
N ARG A 139 -6.61 -11.72 -19.84
CA ARG A 139 -7.84 -11.99 -20.61
C ARG A 139 -7.59 -12.04 -22.12
N ASP A 140 -6.76 -11.16 -22.65
CA ASP A 140 -6.41 -11.11 -24.08
C ASP A 140 -5.50 -12.27 -24.47
N ARG A 141 -4.57 -12.67 -23.58
CA ARG A 141 -3.76 -13.88 -23.78
C ARG A 141 -4.61 -15.16 -23.69
N ALA A 142 -5.62 -15.17 -22.82
CA ALA A 142 -6.58 -16.27 -22.73
C ALA A 142 -7.58 -16.29 -23.89
N ARG A 143 -7.85 -15.14 -24.53
CA ARG A 143 -8.65 -15.05 -25.76
C ARG A 143 -7.85 -15.49 -26.97
N THR A 144 -6.62 -14.99 -27.14
CA THR A 144 -5.75 -15.40 -28.27
C THR A 144 -5.38 -16.88 -28.21
N SER A 145 -5.20 -17.47 -27.02
CA SER A 145 -4.95 -18.91 -26.89
C SER A 145 -6.16 -19.80 -27.19
N LYS A 146 -7.40 -19.26 -27.17
CA LYS A 146 -8.62 -20.01 -27.50
C LYS A 146 -9.05 -19.86 -28.96
N VAL A 147 -8.59 -18.82 -29.66
CA VAL A 147 -9.01 -18.54 -31.06
C VAL A 147 -8.22 -19.39 -32.08
N PHE A 148 -7.06 -19.92 -31.72
CA PHE A 148 -6.37 -20.94 -32.50
C PHE A 148 -6.30 -22.24 -31.72
N PRO A 149 -7.26 -23.18 -31.88
CA PRO A 149 -7.01 -24.55 -31.47
C PRO A 149 -5.73 -24.98 -32.18
N SER A 150 -4.68 -25.32 -31.42
CA SER A 150 -3.43 -25.81 -32.01
C SER A 150 -3.76 -27.12 -32.73
N THR A 151 -4.05 -27.04 -34.02
CA THR A 151 -4.09 -28.19 -34.91
C THR A 151 -2.74 -28.88 -34.75
N LYS A 152 -2.76 -30.11 -34.22
CA LYS A 152 -1.57 -30.95 -33.95
C LYS A 152 -0.64 -31.11 -35.18
N LEU A 153 -1.08 -30.67 -36.36
CA LEU A 153 -0.30 -30.63 -37.60
C LEU A 153 0.87 -29.62 -37.59
N GLY A 154 0.82 -28.55 -36.80
CA GLY A 154 1.88 -27.51 -36.78
C GLY A 154 3.13 -27.86 -35.94
N SER A 155 3.01 -28.86 -35.06
CA SER A 155 4.12 -29.31 -34.18
C SER A 155 5.11 -30.22 -34.91
N ALA A 156 4.68 -30.91 -35.97
CA ALA A 156 5.57 -31.77 -36.75
C ALA A 156 6.49 -30.92 -37.65
N VAL A 157 5.93 -29.90 -38.30
CA VAL A 157 6.67 -29.07 -39.26
C VAL A 157 7.73 -28.21 -38.56
N THR A 158 7.42 -27.63 -37.39
CA THR A 158 8.40 -26.84 -36.62
C THR A 158 9.56 -27.66 -36.08
N LYS A 159 9.34 -28.95 -35.77
CA LYS A 159 10.42 -29.86 -35.35
C LYS A 159 11.37 -30.18 -36.53
N THR A 160 10.84 -30.45 -37.72
CA THR A 160 11.66 -30.68 -38.93
C THR A 160 12.42 -29.43 -39.39
N VAL A 161 11.86 -28.22 -39.23
CA VAL A 161 12.55 -26.99 -39.63
C VAL A 161 13.65 -26.59 -38.62
N MET A 162 13.48 -26.88 -37.32
CA MET A 162 14.54 -26.65 -36.34
C MET A 162 15.68 -27.68 -36.44
N GLU A 163 15.39 -28.96 -36.69
CA GLU A 163 16.44 -29.97 -36.94
C GLU A 163 17.21 -29.69 -38.25
N ALA A 164 16.57 -29.11 -39.27
CA ALA A 164 17.25 -28.66 -40.49
C ALA A 164 18.11 -27.39 -40.29
N ALA A 165 17.77 -26.54 -39.32
CA ALA A 165 18.53 -25.32 -39.02
C ALA A 165 19.79 -25.62 -38.18
N GLU A 166 19.74 -26.61 -37.27
CA GLU A 166 20.93 -27.08 -36.55
C GLU A 166 21.96 -27.76 -37.48
N GLY A 167 21.51 -28.39 -38.57
CA GLY A 167 22.40 -28.95 -39.59
C GLY A 167 23.15 -27.91 -40.44
N ALA A 168 22.59 -26.70 -40.60
CA ALA A 168 23.20 -25.63 -41.41
C ALA A 168 24.22 -24.78 -40.63
N ALA A 169 24.11 -24.72 -39.30
CA ALA A 169 25.04 -23.96 -38.45
C ALA A 169 26.39 -24.69 -38.23
N ALA A 170 26.46 -26.00 -38.44
CA ALA A 170 27.68 -26.79 -38.24
C ALA A 170 28.68 -26.72 -39.43
N ALA A 171 28.32 -26.09 -40.55
CA ALA A 171 29.17 -26.00 -41.75
C ALA A 171 29.90 -24.65 -41.93
N ALA A 172 29.60 -23.64 -41.10
CA ALA A 172 30.26 -22.34 -41.16
C ALA A 172 31.40 -22.26 -40.11
N GLY A 173 32.47 -22.98 -40.37
CA GLY A 173 33.74 -22.79 -39.66
C GLY A 173 34.31 -21.42 -39.97
N MET A 174 34.15 -20.47 -39.06
CA MET A 174 34.77 -19.15 -39.17
C MET A 174 35.33 -18.75 -37.81
N ALA A 175 36.65 -18.87 -37.71
CA ALA A 175 37.45 -18.42 -36.58
C ALA A 175 37.34 -16.89 -36.47
N ALA A 176 36.97 -16.41 -35.28
CA ALA A 176 37.07 -15.01 -34.91
C ALA A 176 37.70 -14.91 -33.52
N ASP A 177 39.02 -14.77 -33.57
CA ASP A 177 39.88 -14.13 -32.60
C ASP A 177 39.56 -12.63 -32.54
N GLY A 178 39.79 -12.00 -31.38
CA GLY A 178 39.83 -10.52 -31.26
C GLY A 178 38.78 -9.92 -30.34
N GLY A 179 39.27 -9.40 -29.21
CA GLY A 179 38.47 -8.75 -28.18
C GLY A 179 37.91 -7.38 -28.56
N GLY A 180 36.88 -6.99 -27.83
CA GLY A 180 36.21 -5.71 -27.95
C GLY A 180 34.91 -5.76 -27.17
N ALA A 181 34.98 -5.51 -25.86
CA ALA A 181 33.82 -5.25 -25.02
C ALA A 181 33.19 -3.90 -25.42
N ALA A 182 32.57 -3.88 -26.59
CA ALA A 182 31.66 -2.83 -26.98
C ALA A 182 30.30 -3.19 -26.40
N GLU A 183 29.91 -2.42 -25.38
CA GLU A 183 28.59 -2.42 -24.78
C GLU A 183 27.56 -2.17 -25.89
N VAL A 184 26.94 -3.24 -26.36
CA VAL A 184 25.86 -3.18 -27.34
C VAL A 184 24.65 -2.58 -26.62
N GLU A 185 24.40 -1.29 -26.85
CA GLU A 185 23.11 -0.66 -26.61
C GLU A 185 22.05 -1.37 -27.47
N GLY A 186 21.56 -2.49 -26.96
CA GLY A 186 20.41 -3.18 -27.51
C GLY A 186 19.20 -2.28 -27.38
N VAL A 187 18.58 -1.97 -28.52
CA VAL A 187 17.26 -1.34 -28.62
C VAL A 187 16.30 -2.13 -27.72
N LYS A 188 16.09 -1.64 -26.48
CA LYS A 188 15.15 -2.20 -25.51
C LYS A 188 13.79 -2.25 -26.19
N LYS A 189 13.28 -3.46 -26.45
CA LYS A 189 11.86 -3.68 -26.73
C LYS A 189 11.08 -2.87 -25.70
N LYS A 190 10.07 -2.11 -26.14
CA LYS A 190 9.03 -1.45 -25.31
C LYS A 190 8.18 -2.47 -24.50
N GLY A 191 8.77 -3.55 -24.01
CA GLY A 191 8.23 -4.29 -22.88
C GLY A 191 8.58 -3.47 -21.65
N GLY A 192 7.61 -2.69 -21.16
CA GLY A 192 7.79 -1.88 -19.95
C GLY A 192 8.43 -2.73 -18.86
N GLU A 193 9.53 -2.22 -18.31
CA GLU A 193 10.29 -2.88 -17.25
C GLU A 193 9.34 -3.11 -16.07
N ILE A 194 9.10 -4.38 -15.74
CA ILE A 194 8.20 -4.75 -14.64
C ILE A 194 8.97 -4.50 -13.34
N ASP A 195 8.39 -3.70 -12.44
CA ASP A 195 8.98 -3.44 -11.12
C ASP A 195 9.28 -4.77 -10.38
N ASP A 196 10.57 -5.01 -10.11
CA ASP A 196 11.09 -6.19 -9.41
C ASP A 196 11.02 -6.07 -7.87
N PHE A 197 10.63 -4.90 -7.38
CA PHE A 197 10.55 -4.49 -5.97
C PHE A 197 11.89 -4.41 -5.23
N THR A 198 13.02 -4.63 -5.91
CA THR A 198 14.35 -4.73 -5.28
C THR A 198 15.40 -3.83 -5.92
N SER A 199 15.33 -3.61 -7.23
CA SER A 199 16.27 -2.77 -7.97
C SER A 199 15.99 -1.28 -7.76
N PRO A 200 16.97 -0.39 -8.03
CA PRO A 200 16.72 1.03 -8.15
C PRO A 200 15.56 1.33 -9.10
N LEU A 201 14.68 2.25 -8.72
CA LEU A 201 13.45 2.51 -9.45
C LEU A 201 13.53 3.84 -10.21
N GLU A 202 13.10 3.84 -11.47
CA GLU A 202 12.90 5.08 -12.24
C GLU A 202 11.57 5.75 -11.84
N LEU A 203 11.54 7.08 -11.90
CA LEU A 203 10.39 7.86 -11.44
C LEU A 203 9.13 7.58 -12.28
N GLU A 204 9.30 7.34 -13.58
CA GLU A 204 8.25 6.97 -14.52
C GLU A 204 7.59 5.64 -14.14
N ILE A 205 8.40 4.64 -13.78
CA ILE A 205 7.94 3.32 -13.36
C ILE A 205 7.18 3.45 -12.03
N TYR A 206 7.68 4.26 -11.10
CA TYR A 206 6.97 4.58 -9.85
C TYR A 206 5.59 5.18 -10.11
N VAL A 207 5.49 6.21 -10.95
CA VAL A 207 4.20 6.87 -11.24
C VAL A 207 3.21 5.89 -11.88
N GLU A 208 3.65 5.08 -12.85
CA GLU A 208 2.78 4.14 -13.54
C GLU A 208 2.29 3.00 -12.63
N PHE A 209 3.20 2.36 -11.89
CA PHE A 209 2.87 1.15 -11.14
C PHE A 209 2.35 1.41 -9.74
N ARG A 210 2.83 2.46 -9.07
CA ARG A 210 2.46 2.79 -7.69
C ARG A 210 1.38 3.88 -7.66
N LEU A 211 1.68 5.07 -8.16
CA LEU A 211 0.82 6.25 -7.99
C LEU A 211 -0.55 6.05 -8.66
N ARG A 212 -0.58 5.69 -9.95
CA ARG A 212 -1.83 5.46 -10.70
C ARG A 212 -2.63 4.28 -10.14
N SER A 213 -1.97 3.22 -9.66
CA SER A 213 -2.64 2.07 -9.05
C SER A 213 -3.30 2.43 -7.72
N CYS A 214 -2.63 3.24 -6.89
CA CYS A 214 -3.16 3.72 -5.62
C CYS A 214 -4.35 4.67 -5.81
N ALA A 215 -4.26 5.62 -6.76
CA ALA A 215 -5.35 6.55 -7.08
C ALA A 215 -6.64 5.80 -7.44
N ARG A 216 -6.58 4.91 -8.45
CA ARG A 216 -7.74 4.08 -8.86
C ARG A 216 -8.32 3.27 -7.71
N ARG A 217 -7.47 2.77 -6.81
CA ARG A 217 -7.93 1.99 -5.66
C ARG A 217 -8.72 2.86 -4.70
N ILE A 218 -8.18 4.02 -4.31
CA ILE A 218 -8.85 4.91 -3.36
C ILE A 218 -10.16 5.41 -3.98
N GLU A 219 -10.17 5.78 -5.26
CA GLU A 219 -11.38 6.13 -6.02
C GLU A 219 -12.43 5.01 -6.00
N SER A 220 -12.04 3.74 -6.18
CA SER A 220 -12.97 2.61 -6.17
C SER A 220 -13.53 2.28 -4.78
N VAL A 221 -12.78 2.59 -3.72
CA VAL A 221 -13.13 2.25 -2.33
C VAL A 221 -14.01 3.34 -1.70
N ALA A 222 -13.78 4.61 -2.05
CA ALA A 222 -14.51 5.76 -1.53
C ALA A 222 -16.06 5.62 -1.62
N PRO A 223 -16.68 5.27 -2.77
CA PRO A 223 -18.14 5.17 -2.87
C PRO A 223 -18.69 4.02 -2.02
N GLY A 224 -17.96 2.90 -1.92
CA GLY A 224 -18.36 1.78 -1.07
C GLY A 224 -18.39 2.11 0.42
N LEU A 225 -17.46 2.95 0.88
CA LEU A 225 -17.45 3.46 2.25
C LEU A 225 -18.59 4.46 2.49
N ALA A 226 -18.83 5.38 1.55
CA ALA A 226 -19.91 6.35 1.63
C ALA A 226 -21.30 5.68 1.68
N LEU A 227 -21.53 4.64 0.86
CA LEU A 227 -22.78 3.89 0.89
C LEU A 227 -23.03 3.19 2.23
N ARG A 228 -21.98 2.65 2.85
CA ARG A 228 -22.09 2.03 4.19
C ARG A 228 -22.39 3.04 5.27
N LEU A 229 -21.76 4.22 5.20
CA LEU A 229 -22.03 5.32 6.11
C LEU A 229 -23.50 5.76 6.00
N ASN A 230 -23.95 6.08 4.79
CA ASN A 230 -25.32 6.51 4.53
C ASN A 230 -26.35 5.45 4.96
N ALA A 231 -26.05 4.16 4.74
CA ALA A 231 -26.93 3.09 5.17
C ALA A 231 -27.08 3.03 6.71
N LEU A 232 -25.99 3.17 7.46
CA LEU A 232 -26.06 3.19 8.93
C LEU A 232 -26.76 4.45 9.46
N GLU A 233 -26.48 5.62 8.88
CA GLU A 233 -27.15 6.87 9.22
C GLU A 233 -28.66 6.80 8.94
N PHE A 234 -29.05 6.22 7.81
CA PHE A 234 -30.44 6.01 7.45
C PHE A 234 -31.15 5.04 8.39
N CYS A 235 -30.50 3.94 8.79
CA CYS A 235 -31.02 3.01 9.79
C CYS A 235 -31.22 3.69 11.16
N ALA A 236 -30.27 4.54 11.58
CA ALA A 236 -30.40 5.32 12.81
C ALA A 236 -31.57 6.31 12.74
N LEU A 237 -31.71 7.02 11.62
CA LEU A 237 -32.80 7.96 11.37
C LEU A 237 -34.17 7.26 11.38
N ILE A 238 -34.30 6.11 10.71
CA ILE A 238 -35.53 5.31 10.74
C ILE A 238 -35.86 4.89 12.16
N SER A 239 -34.87 4.43 12.93
CA SER A 239 -35.09 3.99 14.32
C SER A 239 -35.63 5.13 15.19
N ASN A 240 -35.10 6.35 15.01
CA ASN A 240 -35.59 7.53 15.72
C ASN A 240 -37.01 7.93 15.27
N ALA A 241 -37.28 7.89 13.95
CA ALA A 241 -38.61 8.19 13.41
C ALA A 241 -39.69 7.21 13.90
N VAL A 242 -39.38 5.91 13.91
CA VAL A 242 -40.26 4.86 14.45
C VAL A 242 -40.54 5.11 15.93
N GLY A 243 -39.56 5.55 16.72
CA GLY A 243 -39.76 5.93 18.11
C GLY A 243 -40.75 7.08 18.29
N GLY A 244 -40.67 8.11 17.44
CA GLY A 244 -41.61 9.22 17.44
C GLY A 244 -43.05 8.77 17.11
N VAL A 245 -43.21 7.93 16.08
CA VAL A 245 -44.53 7.39 15.69
C VAL A 245 -45.12 6.52 16.79
N LEU A 246 -44.32 5.64 17.41
CA LEU A 246 -44.76 4.78 18.51
C LEU A 246 -45.17 5.57 19.76
N ALA A 247 -44.49 6.69 20.03
CA ALA A 247 -44.84 7.57 21.14
C ALA A 247 -46.23 8.20 20.95
N ILE A 248 -46.53 8.68 19.73
CA ILE A 248 -47.84 9.26 19.39
C ILE A 248 -48.95 8.21 19.45
N ALA A 249 -48.66 6.98 19.01
CA ALA A 249 -49.61 5.87 19.03
C ALA A 249 -49.86 5.28 20.43
N GLY A 250 -49.22 5.80 21.49
CA GLY A 250 -49.40 5.34 22.87
C GLY A 250 -48.65 4.05 23.23
N TYR A 251 -47.78 3.53 22.35
CA TYR A 251 -47.01 2.31 22.57
C TYR A 251 -45.69 2.59 23.31
N ALA A 252 -45.77 3.16 24.51
CA ALA A 252 -44.62 3.65 25.28
C ALA A 252 -43.50 2.61 25.50
N GLN A 253 -43.85 1.32 25.67
CA GLN A 253 -42.87 0.25 25.86
C GLN A 253 -41.91 0.08 24.66
N TRP A 254 -42.40 0.25 23.44
CA TRP A 254 -41.62 0.06 22.21
C TRP A 254 -40.74 1.26 21.84
N VAL A 255 -41.03 2.45 22.37
CA VAL A 255 -40.22 3.66 22.17
C VAL A 255 -38.80 3.46 22.68
N SER A 256 -38.65 2.83 23.85
CA SER A 256 -37.34 2.52 24.42
C SER A 256 -36.50 1.59 23.53
N ALA A 257 -37.16 0.62 22.88
CA ALA A 257 -36.51 -0.33 22.00
C ALA A 257 -36.00 0.33 20.70
N SER A 258 -36.78 1.24 20.11
CA SER A 258 -36.37 1.96 18.90
C SER A 258 -35.24 2.96 19.17
N VAL A 259 -35.24 3.63 20.32
CA VAL A 259 -34.14 4.50 20.76
C VAL A 259 -32.86 3.68 20.97
N ALA A 260 -32.96 2.52 21.62
CA ALA A 260 -31.82 1.63 21.80
C ALA A 260 -31.23 1.15 20.46
N ALA A 261 -32.09 0.85 19.47
CA ALA A 261 -31.64 0.51 18.12
C ALA A 261 -30.88 1.67 17.45
N GLY A 262 -31.37 2.90 17.58
CA GLY A 262 -30.67 4.10 17.10
C GLY A 262 -29.25 4.23 17.69
N ILE A 263 -29.12 4.06 19.00
CA ILE A 263 -27.82 4.10 19.70
C ILE A 263 -26.87 3.01 19.19
N ILE A 264 -27.38 1.81 18.90
CA ILE A 264 -26.56 0.71 18.34
C ILE A 264 -26.03 1.10 16.96
N PHE A 265 -26.85 1.67 16.07
CA PHE A 265 -26.39 2.09 14.75
C PHE A 265 -25.35 3.21 14.81
N SER A 266 -25.55 4.22 15.66
CA SER A 266 -24.55 5.27 15.90
C SER A 266 -23.26 4.69 16.48
N SER A 267 -23.36 3.78 17.43
CA SER A 267 -22.18 3.10 18.01
C SER A 267 -21.42 2.27 16.98
N LEU A 268 -22.12 1.66 16.00
CA LEU A 268 -21.49 0.95 14.89
C LEU A 268 -20.80 1.92 13.93
N GLN A 269 -21.40 3.06 13.62
CA GLN A 269 -20.79 4.11 12.80
C GLN A 269 -19.46 4.58 13.42
N ASP A 270 -19.46 4.84 14.73
CA ASP A 270 -18.26 5.23 15.48
C ASP A 270 -17.22 4.11 15.52
N TYR A 271 -17.65 2.87 15.79
CA TYR A 271 -16.77 1.70 15.79
C TYR A 271 -16.10 1.46 14.44
N TYR A 272 -16.80 1.73 13.34
CA TYR A 272 -16.24 1.61 12.00
C TYR A 272 -15.48 2.84 11.54
N SER A 273 -15.54 3.97 12.26
CA SER A 273 -14.95 5.26 11.89
C SER A 273 -15.18 5.61 10.41
N LEU A 274 -16.39 5.36 9.91
CA LEU A 274 -16.69 5.48 8.48
C LEU A 274 -16.59 6.93 8.00
N SER A 275 -17.05 7.90 8.80
CA SER A 275 -17.00 9.32 8.44
C SER A 275 -15.54 9.82 8.27
N PRO A 276 -14.63 9.67 9.25
CA PRO A 276 -13.21 10.01 9.06
C PRO A 276 -12.56 9.29 7.87
N GLN A 277 -12.93 8.03 7.61
CA GLN A 277 -12.38 7.27 6.48
C GLN A 277 -12.84 7.81 5.12
N VAL A 278 -14.11 8.22 4.98
CA VAL A 278 -14.62 8.81 3.73
C VAL A 278 -13.92 10.14 3.46
N THR A 279 -13.81 11.00 4.47
CA THR A 279 -13.09 12.29 4.37
C THR A 279 -11.63 12.06 3.97
N ALA A 280 -10.92 11.16 4.64
CA ALA A 280 -9.54 10.85 4.32
C ALA A 280 -9.34 10.24 2.91
N CYS A 281 -10.29 9.43 2.43
CA CYS A 281 -10.26 8.92 1.05
C CYS A 281 -10.45 10.04 0.02
N ASN A 282 -11.36 10.98 0.27
CA ASN A 282 -11.60 12.11 -0.63
C ASN A 282 -10.38 13.04 -0.67
N GLU A 283 -9.79 13.35 0.49
CA GLU A 283 -8.56 14.13 0.57
C GLU A 283 -7.39 13.44 -0.15
N ALA A 284 -7.22 12.14 0.05
CA ALA A 284 -6.18 11.36 -0.62
C ALA A 284 -6.38 11.34 -2.13
N THR A 285 -7.62 11.19 -2.60
CA THR A 285 -7.96 11.22 -4.04
C THR A 285 -7.62 12.58 -4.64
N ALA A 286 -8.02 13.68 -4.00
CA ALA A 286 -7.69 15.03 -4.45
C ALA A 286 -6.17 15.28 -4.49
N ALA A 287 -5.45 14.85 -3.45
CA ALA A 287 -3.98 14.97 -3.40
C ALA A 287 -3.30 14.15 -4.50
N LEU A 288 -3.72 12.91 -4.73
CA LEU A 288 -3.14 12.05 -5.78
C LEU A 288 -3.40 12.59 -7.18
N HIS A 289 -4.59 13.13 -7.46
CA HIS A 289 -4.84 13.81 -8.73
C HIS A 289 -4.01 15.08 -8.90
N SER A 290 -3.79 15.84 -7.83
CA SER A 290 -2.89 17.00 -7.86
C SER A 290 -1.46 16.59 -8.22
N VAL A 291 -0.93 15.53 -7.60
CA VAL A 291 0.41 14.99 -7.91
C VAL A 291 0.48 14.45 -9.34
N LEU A 292 -0.55 13.74 -9.82
CA LEU A 292 -0.60 13.25 -11.20
C LEU A 292 -0.68 14.39 -12.22
N SER A 293 -1.48 15.43 -11.94
CA SER A 293 -1.56 16.61 -12.80
C SER A 293 -0.25 17.39 -12.83
N MET A 294 0.45 17.50 -11.69
CA MET A 294 1.80 18.05 -11.63
C MET A 294 2.74 17.20 -12.50
N TRP A 295 2.74 15.88 -12.33
CA TRP A 295 3.59 14.98 -13.12
C TRP A 295 3.39 15.12 -14.63
N ASP A 296 2.14 15.18 -15.07
CA ASP A 296 1.79 15.28 -16.49
C ASP A 296 2.18 16.65 -17.09
N SER A 297 2.30 17.71 -16.28
CA SER A 297 2.73 19.05 -16.73
C SER A 297 4.26 19.23 -16.78
N LEU A 298 5.04 18.37 -16.13
CA LEU A 298 6.50 18.44 -16.13
C LEU A 298 7.10 18.02 -17.48
N SER A 299 8.06 18.82 -17.96
CA SER A 299 8.93 18.46 -19.08
C SER A 299 9.87 17.30 -18.73
N LEU A 300 10.41 16.62 -19.75
CA LEU A 300 11.36 15.51 -19.55
C LEU A 300 12.61 15.91 -18.73
N VAL A 301 13.05 17.17 -18.81
CA VAL A 301 14.18 17.67 -18.02
C VAL A 301 13.79 17.82 -16.55
N GLN A 302 12.63 18.42 -16.28
CA GLN A 302 12.12 18.58 -14.91
C GLN A 302 11.79 17.24 -14.24
N ARG A 303 11.41 16.22 -15.00
CA ARG A 303 11.20 14.86 -14.44
C ARG A 303 12.48 14.22 -13.91
N LYS A 304 13.64 14.64 -14.41
CA LYS A 304 14.96 14.19 -13.93
C LYS A 304 15.48 15.04 -12.77
N ASP A 305 14.83 16.16 -12.48
CA ASP A 305 15.24 17.04 -11.39
C ASP A 305 15.01 16.37 -10.03
N ARG A 306 16.01 16.52 -9.15
CA ARG A 306 16.07 15.90 -7.83
C ARG A 306 14.97 16.44 -6.93
N GLU A 307 14.78 17.75 -6.92
CA GLU A 307 13.79 18.41 -6.06
C GLU A 307 12.37 17.98 -6.45
N THR A 308 12.12 17.94 -7.76
CA THR A 308 10.84 17.46 -8.31
C THR A 308 10.55 16.01 -7.93
N LYS A 309 11.57 15.13 -8.01
CA LYS A 309 11.47 13.73 -7.58
C LYS A 309 11.09 13.62 -6.11
N GLN A 310 11.77 14.35 -5.23
CA GLN A 310 11.49 14.36 -3.80
C GLN A 310 10.06 14.83 -3.50
N LYS A 311 9.66 16.00 -4.03
CA LYS A 311 8.32 16.55 -3.83
C LYS A 311 7.22 15.61 -4.32
N LEU A 312 7.44 14.94 -5.44
CA LEU A 312 6.47 14.00 -5.99
C LEU A 312 6.26 12.81 -5.05
N VAL A 313 7.34 12.17 -4.62
CA VAL A 313 7.28 10.98 -3.76
C VAL A 313 6.71 11.31 -2.38
N GLU A 314 7.17 12.40 -1.78
CA GLU A 314 6.71 12.86 -0.46
C GLU A 314 5.19 13.13 -0.47
N ASN A 315 4.71 13.91 -1.44
CA ASN A 315 3.28 14.21 -1.57
C ASN A 315 2.45 12.95 -1.89
N ALA A 316 2.99 12.07 -2.73
CA ALA A 316 2.33 10.82 -3.13
C ALA A 316 2.15 9.87 -1.94
N GLU A 317 3.22 9.54 -1.23
CA GLU A 317 3.15 8.58 -0.13
C GLU A 317 2.42 9.17 1.09
N ALA A 318 2.55 10.47 1.35
CA ALA A 318 1.72 11.15 2.36
C ALA A 318 0.22 11.02 2.05
N ALA A 319 -0.17 11.20 0.78
CA ALA A 319 -1.56 11.01 0.35
C ALA A 319 -2.01 9.55 0.48
N ILE A 320 -1.16 8.58 0.16
CA ILE A 320 -1.45 7.13 0.29
C ILE A 320 -1.64 6.72 1.75
N LEU A 321 -0.90 7.33 2.69
CA LEU A 321 -0.99 7.03 4.11
C LEU A 321 -2.27 7.57 4.78
N LYS A 322 -2.86 8.67 4.28
CA LYS A 322 -4.06 9.30 4.87
C LYS A 322 -5.25 8.35 5.12
N PRO A 323 -5.72 7.55 4.15
CA PRO A 323 -6.86 6.64 4.38
C PRO A 323 -6.54 5.52 5.38
N ILE A 324 -5.25 5.22 5.57
CA ILE A 324 -4.79 4.16 6.46
C ILE A 324 -4.67 4.70 7.89
N SER A 325 -4.17 5.92 8.06
CA SER A 325 -4.17 6.60 9.36
C SER A 325 -5.59 6.89 9.87
N ALA A 326 -6.54 7.19 8.97
CA ALA A 326 -7.95 7.32 9.34
C ALA A 326 -8.58 6.02 9.87
N LYS A 327 -8.00 4.85 9.55
CA LYS A 327 -8.43 3.56 10.10
C LYS A 327 -7.83 3.27 11.48
N THR A 328 -6.76 3.95 11.86
CA THR A 328 -6.11 3.80 13.16
C THR A 328 -6.54 4.87 14.17
N SER A 329 -6.96 6.05 13.71
CA SER A 329 -7.35 7.19 14.57
C SER A 329 -8.59 6.96 15.43
N SER A 330 -9.41 5.94 15.16
CA SER A 330 -10.57 5.59 15.99
C SER A 330 -10.22 5.15 17.42
N VAL A 331 -8.92 4.93 17.70
CA VAL A 331 -8.41 4.44 18.99
C VAL A 331 -8.34 5.54 20.06
N SER A 332 -8.16 6.82 19.69
CA SER A 332 -7.85 7.88 20.67
C SER A 332 -9.05 8.72 21.14
N GLN A 333 -10.14 8.81 20.38
CA GLN A 333 -11.26 9.73 20.73
C GLN A 333 -12.18 9.22 21.85
N GLY A 334 -12.09 7.95 22.25
CA GLY A 334 -13.05 7.33 23.18
C GLY A 334 -12.89 7.64 24.68
N LYS A 335 -11.95 8.50 25.10
CA LYS A 335 -11.63 8.68 26.53
C LYS A 335 -11.73 10.11 27.09
N GLY A 336 -12.18 11.10 26.30
CA GLY A 336 -12.10 12.52 26.70
C GLY A 336 -13.41 13.22 27.07
N SER A 337 -14.58 12.61 26.89
CA SER A 337 -15.88 13.27 27.13
C SER A 337 -16.53 12.87 28.48
N GLY A 338 -15.72 12.49 29.47
CA GLY A 338 -16.19 12.36 30.85
C GLY A 338 -16.16 13.74 31.48
N GLY A 339 -17.32 14.39 31.54
CA GLY A 339 -17.49 15.76 32.02
C GLY A 339 -16.70 16.05 33.29
N GLU A 340 -15.89 17.09 33.21
CA GLU A 340 -15.50 17.91 34.34
C GLU A 340 -16.81 18.41 34.96
N ALA A 341 -17.31 17.65 35.93
CA ALA A 341 -18.42 18.08 36.76
C ALA A 341 -17.90 19.28 37.54
N ASP A 342 -18.36 20.44 37.09
CA ASP A 342 -18.29 21.75 37.73
C ASP A 342 -18.50 21.58 39.24
N ASP A 343 -17.40 21.44 39.99
CA ASP A 343 -17.36 21.51 41.45
C ASP A 343 -17.37 22.98 41.85
N SER A 344 -18.46 23.65 41.50
CA SER A 344 -18.78 24.99 41.97
C SER A 344 -19.72 24.88 43.16
N GLY A 345 -19.15 24.62 44.34
CA GLY A 345 -19.66 25.17 45.59
C GLY A 345 -19.60 24.28 46.84
N LYS A 346 -18.62 24.54 47.73
CA LYS A 346 -18.84 25.35 48.95
C LYS A 346 -17.54 25.65 49.69
#